data_AF-A0AAN0RID5-F1
#
_entry.id   AF-A0AAN0RID5-F1
#
_cell.length_a   1.000
_cell.length_b   1.000
_cell.length_c   1.000
_cell.angle_alpha   90.00
_cell.angle_beta   90.00
_cell.angle_gamma   90.00
#
_symmetry.space_group_name_H-M   'P 1'
#
loop_
_entity.id
_entity.type
_entity.pdbx_description
1 polymer ?
#
loop_
_entity_poly.entity_id
_entity_poly.type
_entity_poly.pdbx_seq_one_letter_code
_entity_poly.pdbx_strand_id
1 'polypeptide(L)'
;MGVSCRICGAKTEKSGHLFTCQNKACGGVHWDKGKIKTIKKALKADPELLNQVLNDANVPEPIKGGNSHFVYVLRLRGELNAVYVGMTGLHPYARYLNHVRGYKSSHHAKKRATALISYEGPMLHADAKEREPKLADELRQKEFVVYGGH
;
A
#
# COMPACT_ATOMS: atom_id res chain seq x y z
N MET A 1 1.57 20.89 -13.08
CA MET A 1 0.28 20.30 -12.67
C MET A 1 0.54 19.31 -11.55
N GLY A 2 0.17 19.65 -10.31
CA GLY A 2 0.34 18.75 -9.16
C GLY A 2 -0.61 17.55 -9.25
N VAL A 3 -0.20 16.42 -8.70
CA VAL A 3 -1.11 15.27 -8.55
C VAL A 3 -1.95 15.50 -7.29
N SER A 4 -3.25 15.29 -7.39
CA SER A 4 -4.17 15.37 -6.25
C SER A 4 -4.29 14.01 -5.57
N CYS A 5 -4.50 14.02 -4.25
CA CYS A 5 -4.68 12.82 -3.46
C CYS A 5 -5.90 12.05 -3.98
N ARG A 6 -5.70 10.76 -4.25
CA ARG A 6 -6.80 9.92 -4.76
C ARG A 6 -7.89 9.67 -3.73
N ILE A 7 -7.64 9.94 -2.45
CA ILE A 7 -8.59 9.68 -1.36
C ILE A 7 -9.38 10.96 -1.03
N CYS A 8 -8.69 12.07 -0.70
CA CYS A 8 -9.35 13.31 -0.26
C CYS A 8 -9.24 14.50 -1.25
N GLY A 9 -8.53 14.35 -2.37
CA GLY A 9 -8.34 15.44 -3.35
C GLY A 9 -7.33 16.52 -2.94
N ALA A 10 -6.75 16.45 -1.74
CA ALA A 10 -5.73 17.40 -1.26
C ALA A 10 -4.43 17.33 -2.09
N LYS A 11 -3.54 18.31 -1.90
CA LYS A 11 -2.21 18.31 -2.52
C LYS A 11 -1.39 17.10 -2.03
N THR A 12 -0.70 16.43 -2.95
CA THR A 12 0.27 15.39 -2.61
C THR A 12 1.68 15.90 -2.78
N GLU A 13 2.55 15.49 -1.87
CA GLU A 13 3.99 15.59 -2.02
C GLU A 13 4.51 14.38 -2.81
N LYS A 14 5.54 14.59 -3.61
CA LYS A 14 6.13 13.53 -4.43
C LYS A 14 7.54 13.26 -3.92
N SER A 15 7.76 12.04 -3.45
CA SER A 15 9.07 11.51 -3.11
C SER A 15 9.38 10.40 -4.11
N GLY A 16 10.22 10.70 -5.09
CA GLY A 16 10.52 9.78 -6.19
C GLY A 16 9.31 9.42 -7.05
N HIS A 17 8.87 8.16 -6.97
CA HIS A 17 7.64 7.69 -7.63
C HIS A 17 6.44 7.55 -6.68
N LEU A 18 6.60 7.90 -5.41
CA LEU A 18 5.57 7.84 -4.39
C LEU A 18 4.93 9.21 -4.20
N PHE A 19 3.61 9.26 -4.18
CA PHE A 19 2.85 10.44 -3.83
C PHE A 19 2.22 10.24 -2.46
N THR A 20 2.52 11.13 -1.52
CA THR A 20 2.01 11.13 -0.16
C THR A 20 1.07 12.32 0.02
N CYS A 21 -0.08 12.09 0.62
CA CYS A 21 -1.03 13.16 0.90
C CYS A 21 -0.50 14.09 2.00
N GLN A 22 -0.45 15.40 1.75
CA GLN A 22 -0.03 16.38 2.76
C GLN A 22 -1.06 16.56 3.88
N ASN A 23 -2.33 16.18 3.64
CA ASN A 23 -3.34 16.19 4.67
C ASN A 23 -3.15 15.00 5.63
N LYS A 24 -2.70 15.29 6.86
CA LYS A 24 -2.48 14.32 7.94
C LYS A 24 -3.74 13.51 8.30
N ALA A 25 -4.93 14.09 8.15
CA ALA A 25 -6.19 13.38 8.41
C ALA A 25 -6.46 12.27 7.39
N CYS A 26 -5.92 12.40 6.17
CA CYS A 26 -6.04 11.38 5.14
C CYS A 26 -4.87 10.40 5.16
N GLY A 27 -3.63 10.89 5.26
CA GLY A 27 -2.43 10.04 5.24
C GLY A 27 -2.26 9.19 3.97
N GLY A 28 -3.08 9.44 2.95
CA GLY A 28 -3.21 8.58 1.79
C GLY A 28 -1.97 8.58 0.90
N VAL A 29 -1.54 7.40 0.45
CA VAL A 29 -0.33 7.25 -0.35
C VAL A 29 -0.63 6.55 -1.67
N HIS A 30 -0.06 6.99 -2.78
CA HIS A 30 -0.14 6.24 -4.03
C HIS A 30 1.13 6.30 -4.88
N TRP A 31 1.51 5.18 -5.52
CA TRP A 31 2.61 5.15 -6.48
C TRP A 31 2.18 5.69 -7.85
N ASP A 32 3.14 6.23 -8.60
CA ASP A 32 2.97 6.57 -10.01
C ASP A 32 2.86 5.31 -10.86
N LYS A 33 1.63 4.80 -11.00
CA LYS A 33 1.38 3.56 -11.76
C LYS A 33 1.86 3.62 -13.21
N GLY A 34 1.90 4.80 -13.82
CA GLY A 34 2.37 4.98 -15.20
C GLY A 34 3.85 4.65 -15.29
N LYS A 35 4.67 5.38 -14.52
CA LYS A 35 6.12 5.19 -14.45
C LYS A 35 6.47 3.78 -13.96
N ILE A 36 5.86 3.32 -12.85
CA ILE A 36 6.14 1.98 -12.30
C ILE A 36 5.82 0.88 -13.33
N LYS A 37 4.72 0.99 -14.10
CA LYS A 37 4.41 0.00 -15.15
C LYS A 37 5.41 0.02 -16.31
N THR A 38 5.99 1.17 -16.64
CA THR A 38 7.04 1.29 -17.64
C THR A 38 8.33 0.61 -17.16
N ILE A 39 8.75 0.87 -15.93
CA ILE A 39 9.99 0.31 -15.36
C ILE A 39 9.80 -1.08 -14.73
N LYS A 40 8.59 -1.65 -14.69
CA LYS A 40 8.30 -2.93 -14.00
C LYS A 40 9.18 -4.10 -14.46
N LYS A 41 9.57 -4.13 -15.74
CA LYS A 41 10.45 -5.18 -16.29
C LYS A 41 11.86 -5.02 -15.73
N ALA A 42 12.38 -3.78 -15.74
CA ALA A 42 13.66 -3.44 -15.13
C ALA A 42 13.66 -3.74 -13.62
N LEU A 43 12.64 -3.29 -12.88
CA LEU A 43 12.47 -3.59 -11.45
C LEU A 43 12.35 -5.09 -11.11
N LYS A 44 12.03 -5.94 -12.09
CA LYS A 44 11.96 -7.39 -11.91
C LYS A 44 13.31 -8.06 -12.20
N ALA A 45 14.04 -7.54 -13.20
CA ALA A 45 15.36 -8.03 -13.56
C ALA A 45 16.43 -7.55 -12.57
N ASP A 46 16.28 -6.33 -12.06
CA ASP A 46 17.29 -5.62 -11.29
C ASP A 46 16.75 -5.28 -9.88
N PRO A 47 17.19 -6.01 -8.84
CA PRO A 47 16.79 -5.76 -7.46
C PRO A 47 17.42 -4.47 -6.89
N GLU A 48 18.54 -3.99 -7.42
CA GLU A 48 19.19 -2.76 -6.97
C GLU A 48 18.36 -1.54 -7.35
N LEU A 49 17.84 -1.50 -8.58
CA LEU A 49 16.91 -0.47 -9.03
C LEU A 49 15.64 -0.42 -8.17
N LEU A 50 15.15 -1.57 -7.70
CA LEU A 50 14.02 -1.61 -6.78
C LEU A 50 14.36 -0.92 -5.45
N ASN A 51 15.51 -1.24 -4.87
CA ASN A 51 15.97 -0.61 -3.64
C ASN A 51 16.18 0.88 -3.83
N GLN A 52 16.72 1.31 -4.97
CA GLN A 52 16.88 2.73 -5.30
C GLN A 52 15.53 3.45 -5.39
N VAL A 53 14.52 2.87 -6.05
CA VAL A 53 13.16 3.45 -6.11
C VAL A 53 12.51 3.53 -4.72
N LEU A 54 12.75 2.55 -3.86
CA LEU A 54 12.26 2.56 -2.48
C LEU A 54 12.97 3.63 -1.64
N ASN A 55 14.29 3.77 -1.80
CA ASN A 55 15.11 4.75 -1.08
C ASN A 55 14.77 6.19 -1.50
N ASP A 56 14.63 6.44 -2.80
CA ASP A 56 14.21 7.74 -3.37
C ASP A 56 12.80 8.14 -2.89
N ALA A 57 11.94 7.15 -2.66
CA ALA A 57 10.62 7.33 -2.06
C ALA A 57 10.62 7.40 -0.52
N ASN A 58 11.80 7.42 0.13
CA ASN A 58 11.97 7.42 1.58
C ASN A 58 11.20 6.28 2.27
N VAL A 59 11.09 5.12 1.61
CA VAL A 59 10.45 3.95 2.20
C VAL A 59 11.43 3.33 3.21
N PRO A 60 11.05 3.22 4.49
CA PRO A 60 11.92 2.61 5.49
C PRO A 60 12.16 1.13 5.19
N GLU A 61 13.36 0.67 5.51
CA GLU A 61 13.75 -0.72 5.34
C GLU A 61 12.90 -1.66 6.20
N PRO A 62 12.71 -2.92 5.77
CA PRO A 62 12.00 -3.91 6.57
C PRO A 62 12.69 -4.09 7.93
N ILE A 63 11.91 -4.02 9.00
CA ILE A 63 12.41 -4.18 10.36
C ILE A 63 12.87 -5.63 10.53
N LYS A 64 14.16 -5.81 10.82
CA LYS A 64 14.74 -7.12 11.13
C LYS A 64 14.50 -7.43 12.61
N GLY A 65 13.47 -8.22 12.91
CA GLY A 65 13.10 -8.59 14.29
C GLY A 65 11.73 -9.26 14.38
N GLY A 66 11.29 -9.59 15.61
CA GLY A 66 9.98 -10.21 15.86
C GLY A 66 8.80 -9.33 15.44
N ASN A 67 8.95 -8.00 15.55
CA ASN A 67 7.94 -7.01 15.17
C ASN A 67 8.16 -6.51 13.75
N SER A 68 8.00 -7.39 12.76
CA SER A 68 8.22 -7.08 11.34
C SER A 68 6.94 -7.03 10.52
N HIS A 69 5.78 -7.31 11.13
CA HIS A 69 4.52 -7.41 10.43
C HIS A 69 3.71 -6.12 10.52
N PHE A 70 2.99 -5.83 9.44
CA PHE A 70 2.10 -4.69 9.31
C PHE A 70 0.79 -5.16 8.69
N VAL A 71 -0.32 -4.60 9.16
CA VAL A 71 -1.64 -4.74 8.54
C VAL A 71 -1.90 -3.46 7.75
N TYR A 72 -2.36 -3.56 6.51
CA TYR A 72 -2.57 -2.39 5.66
C TYR A 72 -3.90 -2.45 4.93
N VAL A 73 -4.40 -1.26 4.60
CA VAL A 73 -5.66 -1.05 3.88
C VAL A 73 -5.39 -0.33 2.57
N LEU A 74 -5.73 -0.97 1.45
CA LEU A 74 -5.68 -0.38 0.12
C LEU A 74 -7.08 0.02 -0.33
N ARG A 75 -7.20 1.19 -0.95
CA ARG A 75 -8.42 1.59 -1.66
C ARG A 75 -8.49 0.90 -3.02
N LEU A 76 -9.59 0.21 -3.29
CA LEU A 76 -9.86 -0.40 -4.60
C LEU A 76 -10.73 0.53 -5.46
N ARG A 77 -10.51 0.51 -6.78
CA ARG A 77 -11.42 1.14 -7.77
C ARG A 77 -12.41 0.12 -8.31
N GLY A 78 -13.56 0.61 -8.75
CA GLY A 78 -14.60 -0.16 -9.46
C GLY A 78 -15.88 -0.33 -8.66
N GLU A 79 -15.84 -0.10 -7.36
CA GLU A 79 -16.98 -0.25 -6.46
C GLU A 79 -16.86 0.81 -5.37
N LEU A 80 -17.99 1.37 -4.94
CA LEU A 80 -18.05 2.37 -3.88
C LEU A 80 -17.57 1.74 -2.57
N ASN A 81 -16.71 2.46 -1.85
CA ASN A 81 -16.17 2.03 -0.55
C ASN A 81 -15.48 0.65 -0.57
N ALA A 82 -14.94 0.21 -1.71
CA ALA A 82 -14.18 -1.03 -1.76
C ALA A 82 -12.74 -0.86 -1.26
N VAL A 83 -12.35 -1.70 -0.31
CA VAL A 83 -11.02 -1.72 0.30
C VAL A 83 -10.45 -3.13 0.31
N TYR A 84 -9.13 -3.22 0.30
CA TYR A 84 -8.40 -4.47 0.43
C TYR A 84 -7.58 -4.44 1.71
N VAL A 85 -7.81 -5.40 2.60
CA VAL A 85 -7.06 -5.57 3.84
C VAL A 85 -6.10 -6.73 3.66
N GLY A 86 -4.87 -6.55 4.13
CA GLY A 86 -3.93 -7.65 4.20
C GLY A 86 -2.76 -7.36 5.12
N MET A 87 -2.04 -8.41 5.47
CA MET A 87 -0.81 -8.33 6.25
C MET A 87 0.44 -8.48 5.37
N THR A 88 1.56 -7.97 5.87
CA THR A 88 2.86 -8.03 5.20
C THR A 88 3.99 -7.96 6.20
N GLY A 89 5.06 -8.74 5.99
CA GLY A 89 6.33 -8.60 6.72
C GLY A 89 7.28 -7.54 6.13
N LEU A 90 6.88 -6.92 5.02
CA LEU A 90 7.58 -5.79 4.39
C LEU A 90 6.83 -4.49 4.71
N HIS A 91 7.53 -3.35 4.65
CA HIS A 91 6.88 -2.06 4.80
C HIS A 91 5.68 -1.92 3.82
N PRO A 92 4.51 -1.41 4.28
CA PRO A 92 3.30 -1.32 3.45
C PRO A 92 3.50 -0.60 2.12
N TYR A 93 4.38 0.42 2.07
CA TYR A 93 4.72 1.12 0.83
C TYR A 93 5.42 0.21 -0.18
N ALA A 94 6.37 -0.62 0.27
CA ALA A 94 7.05 -1.60 -0.56
C ALA A 94 6.10 -2.72 -0.98
N ARG A 95 5.21 -3.17 -0.09
CA ARG A 95 4.16 -4.15 -0.42
C ARG A 95 3.19 -3.59 -1.47
N TYR A 96 2.84 -2.32 -1.37
CA TYR A 96 1.99 -1.66 -2.35
C TYR A 96 2.70 -1.49 -3.70
N LEU A 97 4.00 -1.18 -3.73
CA LEU A 97 4.79 -1.18 -4.97
C LEU A 97 4.77 -2.55 -5.65
N ASN A 98 4.91 -3.63 -4.85
CA ASN A 98 4.78 -5.01 -5.32
C ASN A 98 3.42 -5.25 -5.98
N HIS A 99 2.33 -4.77 -5.40
CA HIS A 99 0.99 -4.82 -6.01
C HIS A 99 0.91 -4.07 -7.33
N VAL A 100 1.49 -2.87 -7.41
CA VAL A 100 1.47 -2.05 -8.63
C VAL A 100 2.28 -2.69 -9.77
N ARG A 101 3.45 -3.29 -9.47
CA ARG A 101 4.25 -4.03 -10.46
C ARG A 101 3.72 -5.43 -10.77
N GLY A 102 2.80 -5.94 -9.94
CA GLY A 102 2.17 -7.24 -10.09
C GLY A 102 3.04 -8.42 -9.60
N TYR A 103 3.85 -8.21 -8.58
CA TYR A 103 4.72 -9.20 -7.96
C TYR A 103 4.14 -9.69 -6.62
N LYS A 104 3.88 -11.00 -6.50
CA LYS A 104 3.25 -11.64 -5.31
C LYS A 104 1.99 -10.90 -4.84
N SER A 105 1.06 -10.65 -5.77
CA SER A 105 -0.11 -9.77 -5.56
C SER A 105 -1.42 -10.46 -5.91
N SER A 106 -2.45 -10.25 -5.09
CA SER A 106 -3.81 -10.71 -5.38
C SER A 106 -4.36 -10.03 -6.63
N HIS A 107 -5.23 -10.72 -7.38
CA HIS A 107 -5.84 -10.18 -8.61
C HIS A 107 -6.53 -8.82 -8.36
N HIS A 108 -7.24 -8.68 -7.24
CA HIS A 108 -7.88 -7.44 -6.81
C HIS A 108 -6.87 -6.33 -6.55
N ALA A 109 -5.83 -6.57 -5.74
CA ALA A 109 -4.83 -5.56 -5.43
C ALA A 109 -4.07 -5.11 -6.70
N LYS A 110 -3.68 -6.05 -7.57
CA LYS A 110 -2.95 -5.75 -8.80
C LYS A 110 -3.74 -4.89 -9.79
N LYS A 111 -5.03 -5.20 -10.02
CA LYS A 111 -5.85 -4.48 -11.01
C LYS A 111 -6.57 -3.26 -10.43
N ARG A 112 -7.12 -3.37 -9.21
CA ARG A 112 -8.04 -2.40 -8.63
C ARG A 112 -7.40 -1.47 -7.60
N ALA A 113 -6.28 -1.82 -6.93
CA ALA A 113 -5.73 -0.97 -5.87
C ALA A 113 -5.25 0.37 -6.40
N THR A 114 -5.76 1.48 -5.88
CA THR A 114 -5.48 2.85 -6.32
C THR A 114 -4.57 3.64 -5.39
N ALA A 115 -4.70 3.41 -4.09
CA ALA A 115 -3.97 4.10 -3.05
C ALA A 115 -3.93 3.22 -1.81
N LEU A 116 -2.92 3.41 -0.97
CA LEU A 116 -2.86 2.94 0.39
C LEU A 116 -3.54 3.99 1.28
N ILE A 117 -4.54 3.57 2.04
CA ILE A 117 -5.33 4.45 2.91
C ILE A 117 -4.60 4.61 4.23
N SER A 118 -4.33 3.50 4.90
CA SER A 118 -3.67 3.46 6.20
C SER A 118 -3.03 2.10 6.42
N TYR A 119 -2.18 2.03 7.42
CA TYR A 119 -1.55 0.81 7.88
C TYR A 119 -1.32 0.88 9.39
N GLU A 120 -1.29 -0.28 10.03
CA GLU A 120 -1.02 -0.48 11.44
C GLU A 120 0.23 -1.37 11.59
N GLY A 121 1.08 -1.05 12.57
CA GLY A 121 2.32 -1.76 12.86
C GLY A 121 3.49 -0.79 13.12
N PRO A 122 4.71 -1.29 13.33
CA PRO A 122 5.10 -2.71 13.33
C PRO A 122 4.53 -3.50 14.52
N MET A 123 4.11 -4.74 14.28
CA MET A 123 3.62 -5.67 15.30
C MET A 123 4.13 -7.10 15.07
N LEU A 124 3.93 -7.98 16.04
CA LEU A 124 4.26 -9.41 15.92
C LEU A 124 3.40 -10.07 14.84
N HIS A 125 3.90 -11.16 14.24
CA HIS A 125 3.13 -11.93 13.27
C HIS A 125 1.80 -12.45 13.85
N ALA A 126 1.80 -12.90 15.11
CA ALA A 126 0.61 -13.39 15.79
C ALA A 126 -0.44 -12.27 15.92
N ASP A 127 -0.05 -11.11 16.45
CA ASP A 127 -0.91 -9.92 16.54
C ASP A 127 -1.42 -9.46 15.17
N ALA A 128 -0.57 -9.43 14.14
CA ALA A 128 -0.97 -9.06 12.79
C ALA A 128 -2.03 -10.01 12.22
N LYS A 129 -1.89 -11.31 12.48
CA LYS A 129 -2.82 -12.34 12.05
C LYS A 129 -4.18 -12.19 12.73
N GLU A 130 -4.23 -11.74 13.98
CA GLU A 130 -5.49 -11.45 14.68
C GLU A 130 -6.05 -10.07 14.31
N ARG A 131 -5.20 -9.09 14.02
CA ARG A 131 -5.59 -7.73 13.67
C ARG A 131 -6.17 -7.64 12.26
N GLU A 132 -5.65 -8.40 11.30
CA GLU A 132 -6.13 -8.42 9.91
C GLU A 132 -7.65 -8.69 9.81
N PRO A 133 -8.20 -9.80 10.36
CA PRO A 133 -9.64 -10.06 10.31
C PRO A 133 -10.45 -9.08 11.16
N LYS A 134 -9.94 -8.63 12.32
CA LYS A 134 -10.62 -7.61 13.15
C LYS A 134 -10.80 -6.30 12.38
N LEU A 135 -9.75 -5.81 11.74
CA LEU A 135 -9.79 -4.59 10.93
C LEU A 135 -10.72 -4.76 9.73
N ALA A 136 -10.73 -5.95 9.11
CA ALA A 136 -11.66 -6.26 8.04
C ALA A 136 -13.12 -6.21 8.52
N ASP A 137 -13.43 -6.74 9.71
CA ASP A 137 -14.77 -6.66 10.29
C ASP A 137 -15.19 -5.23 10.63
N GLU A 138 -14.31 -4.44 11.26
CA GLU A 138 -14.56 -3.02 11.55
C GLU A 138 -14.87 -2.21 10.29
N LEU A 139 -14.17 -2.49 9.18
CA LEU A 139 -14.41 -1.83 7.90
C LEU A 139 -15.73 -2.30 7.28
N ARG A 140 -16.09 -3.59 7.41
CA ARG A 140 -17.39 -4.10 6.97
C ARG A 140 -18.55 -3.46 7.73
N GLN A 141 -18.41 -3.27 9.05
CA GLN A 141 -19.40 -2.59 9.88
C GLN A 141 -19.58 -1.12 9.48
N LYS A 142 -18.52 -0.48 8.98
CA LYS A 142 -18.56 0.89 8.42
C LYS A 142 -19.06 0.93 6.96
N GLU A 143 -19.73 -0.12 6.50
CA GLU A 143 -20.29 -0.26 5.15
C GLU A 143 -19.25 -0.22 4.02
N PHE A 144 -17.98 -0.58 4.30
CA PHE A 144 -16.97 -0.77 3.26
C PHE A 144 -17.02 -2.19 2.70
N VAL A 145 -16.82 -2.32 1.39
CA VAL A 145 -16.68 -3.63 0.74
C VAL A 145 -15.24 -4.11 0.90
N VAL A 146 -15.01 -5.01 1.87
CA VAL A 146 -13.67 -5.49 2.22
C VAL A 146 -13.32 -6.76 1.45
N TYR A 147 -12.18 -6.72 0.76
CA TYR A 147 -11.55 -7.86 0.10
C TYR A 147 -10.26 -8.26 0.85
N GLY A 148 -10.05 -9.55 1.11
CA GLY A 148 -8.98 -10.02 2.01
C GLY A 148 -9.45 -10.12 3.46
N GLY A 149 -8.53 -10.18 4.43
CA GLY A 149 -8.88 -10.38 5.84
C GLY A 149 -9.20 -11.82 6.19
N HIS A 150 -8.27 -12.74 5.92
CA HIS A 150 -8.46 -14.20 6.09
C HIS A 150 -7.72 -14.74 7.32
#